data_AF-A0A085ZNQ4-F1
#
_entry.id   AF-A0A085ZNQ4-F1
#
_cell.length_a   1.000
_cell.length_b   1.000
_cell.length_c   1.000
_cell.angle_alpha   90.00
_cell.angle_beta   90.00
_cell.angle_gamma   90.00
#
_symmetry.space_group_name_H-M   'P 1'
#
loop_
_entity.id
_entity.type
_entity.pdbx_description
1 polymer ?
#
loop_
_entity_poly.entity_id
_entity_poly.type
_entity_poly.pdbx_seq_one_letter_code
_entity_poly.pdbx_strand_id
1 'polypeptide(L)'
;MDIVENGNKQEEFVEQLKKYRPKLDYSSVEGAEYLLHFMFEKYNTILALKYYEIYADKIKNEDHHINAARLYIKIDNKERASEALLRFSCKAWLPVEHIQIVPMKLWMFEDLHSILTQALKDKILYSPKAN
;
A
#
# COMPACT_ATOMS: atom_id res chain seq x y z
N MET A 1 8.28 -9.66 1.43
CA MET A 1 6.97 -9.82 2.09
C MET A 1 6.41 -11.14 1.67
N ASP A 2 5.95 -11.92 2.64
CA ASP A 2 5.45 -13.28 2.43
C ASP A 2 3.94 -13.31 2.61
N ILE A 3 3.29 -14.33 2.05
CA ILE A 3 1.87 -14.57 2.27
C ILE A 3 1.70 -15.13 3.67
N VAL A 4 0.78 -14.54 4.43
CA VAL A 4 0.40 -14.98 5.76
C VAL A 4 -1.02 -15.54 5.67
N GLU A 5 -1.16 -16.85 5.80
CA GLU A 5 -2.47 -17.52 5.81
C GLU A 5 -3.09 -17.55 7.20
N ASN A 6 -2.29 -17.85 8.23
CA ASN A 6 -2.72 -17.94 9.62
C ASN A 6 -1.96 -16.91 10.47
N GLY A 7 -2.35 -15.65 10.34
CA GLY A 7 -1.78 -14.53 11.11
C GLY A 7 -2.48 -14.30 12.45
N ASN A 8 -2.05 -13.23 13.13
CA ASN A 8 -2.68 -12.73 14.36
C ASN A 8 -4.17 -12.44 14.13
N LYS A 9 -4.97 -12.43 15.19
CA LYS A 9 -6.39 -12.09 15.07
C LYS A 9 -6.61 -10.58 14.99
N GLN A 10 -7.74 -10.14 14.41
CA GLN A 10 -8.07 -8.72 14.32
C GLN A 10 -8.13 -8.05 15.69
N GLU A 11 -8.63 -8.77 16.70
CA GLU A 11 -8.76 -8.29 18.07
C GLU A 11 -7.40 -7.86 18.65
N GLU A 12 -6.32 -8.56 18.30
CA GLU A 12 -4.96 -8.23 18.76
C GLU A 12 -4.50 -6.86 18.22
N PHE A 13 -4.84 -6.54 16.97
CA PHE A 13 -4.55 -5.24 16.38
C PHE A 13 -5.40 -4.13 17.02
N VAL A 14 -6.66 -4.40 17.31
CA VAL A 14 -7.55 -3.46 18.03
C VAL A 14 -7.02 -3.19 19.44
N GLU A 15 -6.58 -4.22 20.15
CA GLU A 15 -5.96 -4.09 21.47
C GLU A 15 -4.65 -3.31 21.41
N GLN A 16 -3.80 -3.58 20.40
CA GLN A 16 -2.58 -2.81 20.16
C GLN A 16 -2.90 -1.33 19.92
N LEU A 17 -3.89 -1.01 19.08
CA LEU A 17 -4.30 0.37 18.82
C LEU A 17 -4.73 1.06 20.12
N LYS A 18 -5.61 0.43 20.90
CA LYS A 18 -6.08 0.96 22.19
C LYS A 18 -4.93 1.19 23.17
N LYS A 19 -3.92 0.32 23.18
CA LYS A 19 -2.76 0.43 24.08
C LYS A 19 -1.81 1.55 23.69
N TYR A 20 -1.44 1.68 22.42
CA TYR A 20 -0.37 2.58 21.97
C TYR A 20 -0.87 3.89 21.35
N ARG A 21 -2.11 3.93 20.89
CA ARG A 21 -2.76 5.06 20.24
C ARG A 21 -4.25 5.13 20.64
N PRO A 22 -4.59 5.27 21.93
CA PRO A 22 -5.97 5.19 22.44
C PRO A 22 -6.96 6.20 21.85
N LYS A 23 -6.47 7.26 21.20
CA LYS A 23 -7.29 8.28 20.52
C LYS A 23 -7.67 7.90 19.09
N LEU A 24 -7.03 6.89 18.52
CA LEU A 24 -7.30 6.40 17.17
C LEU A 24 -8.34 5.29 17.21
N ASP A 25 -9.18 5.24 16.19
CA ASP A 25 -10.20 4.21 16.00
C ASP A 25 -9.77 3.27 14.87
N TYR A 26 -9.98 1.96 15.06
CA TYR A 26 -9.78 0.95 14.02
C TYR A 26 -10.57 1.28 12.74
N SER A 27 -11.66 2.02 12.88
CA SER A 27 -12.52 2.41 11.78
C SER A 27 -12.15 3.76 11.14
N SER A 28 -11.12 4.47 11.63
CA SER A 28 -10.66 5.75 11.08
C SER A 28 -9.50 5.59 10.09
N VAL A 29 -9.27 6.61 9.26
CA VAL A 29 -8.16 6.63 8.29
C VAL A 29 -6.82 6.58 9.01
N GLU A 30 -6.67 7.37 10.07
CA GLU A 30 -5.44 7.45 10.86
C GLU A 30 -5.17 6.15 11.62
N GLY A 31 -6.21 5.49 12.12
CA GLY A 31 -6.11 4.16 12.70
C GLY A 31 -5.68 3.13 11.66
N ALA A 32 -6.25 3.19 10.45
CA ALA A 32 -5.87 2.31 9.35
C ALA A 32 -4.40 2.52 8.93
N GLU A 33 -3.93 3.75 8.76
CA GLU A 33 -2.52 4.04 8.45
C GLU A 33 -1.58 3.49 9.55
N TYR A 34 -1.95 3.64 10.82
CA TYR A 34 -1.15 3.05 11.89
C TYR A 34 -1.13 1.51 11.82
N LEU A 35 -2.29 0.88 11.65
CA LEU A 35 -2.43 -0.57 11.74
C LEU A 35 -1.90 -1.31 10.53
N LEU A 36 -2.05 -0.76 9.32
CA LEU A 36 -1.58 -1.38 8.08
C LEU A 36 -0.07 -1.62 8.08
N HIS A 37 0.70 -0.82 8.84
CA HIS A 37 2.12 -1.06 9.04
C HIS A 37 2.40 -2.46 9.62
N PHE A 38 1.53 -2.95 10.50
CA PHE A 38 1.67 -4.26 11.14
C PHE A 38 0.87 -5.34 10.43
N MET A 39 -0.34 -5.01 9.94
CA MET A 39 -1.26 -6.00 9.36
C MET A 39 -0.70 -6.62 8.08
N PHE A 40 0.06 -5.86 7.28
CA PHE A 40 0.69 -6.41 6.08
C PHE A 40 1.72 -7.52 6.34
N GLU A 41 2.26 -7.60 7.56
CA GLU A 41 3.28 -8.58 7.93
C GLU A 41 2.75 -9.68 8.84
N LYS A 42 1.75 -9.38 9.66
CA LYS A 42 1.31 -10.25 10.77
C LYS A 42 -0.13 -10.69 10.68
N TYR A 43 -0.95 -10.04 9.85
CA TYR A 43 -2.34 -10.45 9.67
C TYR A 43 -2.49 -11.39 8.48
N ASN A 44 -3.63 -12.07 8.38
CA ASN A 44 -3.96 -12.80 7.16
C ASN A 44 -3.90 -11.84 5.96
N THR A 45 -3.13 -12.20 4.94
CA THR A 45 -2.85 -11.33 3.78
C THR A 45 -4.13 -10.87 3.08
N ILE A 46 -5.09 -11.76 2.87
CA ILE A 46 -6.36 -11.43 2.20
C ILE A 46 -7.18 -10.45 3.05
N LEU A 47 -7.20 -10.63 4.36
CA LEU A 47 -7.93 -9.74 5.26
C LEU A 47 -7.23 -8.38 5.42
N ALA A 48 -5.90 -8.33 5.43
CA ALA A 48 -5.13 -7.10 5.42
C ALA A 48 -5.38 -6.29 4.14
N LEU A 49 -5.39 -6.94 2.98
CA LEU A 49 -5.69 -6.30 1.69
C LEU A 49 -7.15 -5.79 1.65
N LYS A 50 -8.11 -6.56 2.17
CA LYS A 50 -9.51 -6.09 2.31
C LYS A 50 -9.62 -4.85 3.19
N TYR A 51 -8.91 -4.84 4.33
CA TYR A 51 -8.90 -3.69 5.23
C TYR A 51 -8.25 -2.47 4.56
N TYR A 52 -7.14 -2.66 3.85
CA TYR A 52 -6.51 -1.62 3.04
C TYR A 52 -7.48 -1.02 2.01
N GLU A 53 -8.22 -1.83 1.25
CA GLU A 53 -9.14 -1.33 0.22
C GLU A 53 -10.25 -0.43 0.78
N ILE A 54 -10.67 -0.60 2.04
CA ILE A 54 -11.66 0.28 2.68
C ILE A 54 -11.15 1.73 2.76
N TYR A 55 -9.83 1.91 2.92
CA TYR A 55 -9.20 3.21 3.17
C TYR A 55 -8.24 3.66 2.05
N ALA A 56 -8.03 2.86 1.00
CA ALA A 56 -7.00 3.07 -0.01
C ALA A 56 -7.06 4.48 -0.63
N ASP A 57 -8.25 5.01 -0.90
CA ASP A 57 -8.39 6.35 -1.50
C ASP A 57 -8.10 7.50 -0.52
N LYS A 58 -7.99 7.23 0.78
CA LYS A 58 -7.76 8.22 1.84
C LYS A 58 -6.35 8.14 2.44
N ILE A 59 -5.72 6.97 2.39
CA ILE A 59 -4.33 6.77 2.81
C ILE A 59 -3.42 7.69 1.99
N LYS A 60 -2.46 8.31 2.68
CA LYS A 60 -1.45 9.19 2.07
C LYS A 60 -0.06 8.54 2.08
N ASN A 61 0.18 7.61 3.00
CA ASN A 61 1.47 6.95 3.10
C ASN A 61 1.71 5.99 1.91
N GLU A 62 2.75 6.30 1.14
CA GLU A 62 3.19 5.55 -0.02
C GLU A 62 3.53 4.08 0.27
N ASP A 63 4.13 3.82 1.43
CA ASP A 63 4.61 2.49 1.77
C ASP A 63 3.44 1.51 1.91
N HIS A 64 2.26 1.98 2.29
CA HIS A 64 1.07 1.12 2.33
C HIS A 64 0.61 0.71 0.95
N HIS A 65 0.63 1.63 -0.02
CA HIS A 65 0.29 1.32 -1.41
C HIS A 65 1.30 0.35 -2.05
N ILE A 66 2.59 0.56 -1.79
CA ILE A 66 3.66 -0.32 -2.25
C ILE A 66 3.53 -1.71 -1.63
N ASN A 67 3.35 -1.80 -0.31
CA ASN A 67 3.20 -3.09 0.38
C ASN A 67 1.93 -3.83 -0.06
N ALA A 68 0.82 -3.13 -0.28
CA ALA A 68 -0.38 -3.71 -0.87
C ALA A 68 -0.11 -4.25 -2.28
N ALA A 69 0.57 -3.48 -3.15
CA ALA A 69 0.92 -3.91 -4.49
C ALA A 69 1.78 -5.19 -4.47
N ARG A 70 2.78 -5.24 -3.60
CA ARG A 70 3.66 -6.42 -3.44
C ARG A 70 2.88 -7.66 -2.99
N LEU A 71 1.96 -7.51 -2.04
CA LEU A 71 1.09 -8.61 -1.61
C LEU A 71 0.13 -9.06 -2.72
N TYR A 72 -0.44 -8.11 -3.48
CA TYR A 72 -1.27 -8.42 -4.64
C TYR A 72 -0.52 -9.24 -5.70
N ILE A 73 0.75 -8.93 -5.96
CA ILE A 73 1.60 -9.75 -6.84
C ILE A 73 1.74 -11.18 -6.32
N LYS A 74 1.97 -11.34 -5.01
CA LYS A 74 2.16 -12.67 -4.41
C LYS A 74 0.92 -13.55 -4.54
N ILE A 75 -0.28 -12.96 -4.55
CA ILE A 75 -1.55 -13.66 -4.78
C ILE A 75 -2.01 -13.63 -6.26
N ASP A 76 -1.08 -13.34 -7.18
CA ASP A 76 -1.28 -13.26 -8.64
C ASP A 76 -2.38 -12.28 -9.10
N ASN A 77 -2.62 -11.21 -8.33
CA ASN A 77 -3.57 -10.15 -8.68
C ASN A 77 -2.86 -8.90 -9.23
N LYS A 78 -2.32 -9.02 -10.44
CA LYS A 78 -1.52 -7.98 -11.09
C LYS A 78 -2.30 -6.68 -11.37
N GLU A 79 -3.60 -6.79 -11.60
CA GLU A 79 -4.49 -5.65 -11.82
C GLU A 79 -4.58 -4.79 -10.56
N ARG A 80 -4.95 -5.39 -9.42
CA ARG A 80 -4.99 -4.67 -8.13
C ARG A 80 -3.62 -4.16 -7.69
N ALA A 81 -2.56 -4.90 -8.00
CA ALA A 81 -1.20 -4.43 -7.75
C ALA A 81 -0.90 -3.11 -8.51
N SER A 82 -1.29 -3.05 -9.78
CA SER A 82 -1.12 -1.85 -10.62
C SER A 82 -1.99 -0.69 -10.13
N GLU A 83 -3.24 -0.95 -9.76
CA GLU A 83 -4.14 0.06 -9.18
C GLU A 83 -3.59 0.65 -7.87
N ALA A 84 -3.05 -0.19 -6.98
CA ALA A 84 -2.43 0.26 -5.73
C ALA A 84 -1.25 1.22 -6.00
N LEU A 85 -0.38 0.89 -6.96
CA LEU A 85 0.72 1.79 -7.35
C LEU A 85 0.22 3.10 -7.95
N LEU A 86 -0.84 3.07 -8.76
CA LEU A 86 -1.40 4.26 -9.38
C LEU A 86 -2.05 5.20 -8.35
N ARG A 87 -2.72 4.66 -7.32
CA ARG A 87 -3.28 5.46 -6.22
C ARG A 87 -2.20 6.27 -5.50
N PHE A 88 -1.02 5.68 -5.32
CA PHE A 88 0.15 6.37 -4.80
C PHE A 88 0.66 7.45 -5.75
N SER A 89 0.91 7.11 -7.02
CA SER A 89 1.53 8.05 -7.97
C SER A 89 0.67 9.28 -8.25
N CYS A 90 -0.65 9.14 -8.21
CA CYS A 90 -1.59 10.26 -8.32
C CYS A 90 -1.46 11.28 -7.17
N LYS A 91 -0.93 10.90 -5.99
CA LYS A 91 -0.90 11.78 -4.81
C LYS A 91 0.46 12.37 -4.47
N ALA A 92 1.55 11.75 -4.90
CA ALA A 92 2.88 12.04 -4.32
C ALA A 92 3.94 12.54 -5.32
N TRP A 93 3.74 12.43 -6.63
CA TRP A 93 4.83 12.68 -7.58
C TRP A 93 4.71 14.03 -8.30
N LEU A 94 5.67 14.92 -8.04
CA LEU A 94 5.86 16.20 -8.75
C LEU A 94 6.55 15.97 -10.10
N PRO A 95 6.27 16.78 -11.14
CA PRO A 95 6.67 16.49 -12.52
C PRO A 95 8.19 16.58 -12.77
N VAL A 96 8.55 16.07 -13.95
CA VAL A 96 9.86 15.75 -14.53
C VAL A 96 10.80 16.96 -14.76
N GLU A 97 10.76 17.99 -13.92
CA GLU A 97 11.76 19.07 -13.93
C GLU A 97 12.96 18.78 -13.01
N HIS A 98 12.87 17.73 -12.18
CA HIS A 98 13.94 17.29 -11.28
C HIS A 98 14.10 15.77 -11.31
N ILE A 99 15.33 15.28 -11.09
CA ILE A 99 15.66 13.84 -10.96
C ILE A 99 14.75 13.23 -9.89
N GLN A 100 13.85 12.34 -10.30
CA GLN A 100 12.89 11.73 -9.40
C GLN A 100 13.52 10.52 -8.70
N ILE A 101 13.85 10.66 -7.42
CA ILE A 101 14.35 9.56 -6.58
C ILE A 101 13.20 8.57 -6.24
N VAL A 102 11.94 9.04 -6.19
CA VAL A 102 10.81 8.29 -5.64
C VAL A 102 10.27 7.16 -6.54
N PRO A 103 10.13 7.31 -7.87
CA PRO A 103 9.81 6.19 -8.76
C PRO A 103 10.87 5.11 -8.77
N MET A 104 12.14 5.47 -8.54
CA MET A 104 13.24 4.52 -8.52
C MET A 104 13.13 3.54 -7.34
N LYS A 105 12.48 3.94 -6.23
CA LYS A 105 12.18 3.05 -5.10
C LYS A 105 11.35 1.84 -5.54
N LEU A 106 10.43 2.00 -6.51
CA LEU A 106 9.66 0.88 -7.07
C LEU A 106 10.55 -0.14 -7.77
N TRP A 107 11.67 0.31 -8.38
CA TRP A 107 12.60 -0.56 -9.09
C TRP A 107 13.47 -1.39 -8.14
N MET A 108 13.58 -0.99 -6.87
CA MET A 108 14.25 -1.78 -5.83
C MET A 108 13.45 -3.01 -5.40
N PHE A 109 12.15 -3.07 -5.72
CA PHE A 109 11.27 -4.18 -5.38
C PHE A 109 11.15 -5.14 -6.56
N GLU A 110 11.99 -6.17 -6.58
CA GLU A 110 12.04 -7.19 -7.65
C GLU A 110 10.68 -7.88 -7.89
N ASP A 111 9.88 -8.05 -6.83
CA ASP A 111 8.53 -8.61 -6.93
C ASP A 111 7.60 -7.76 -7.82
N LEU A 112 7.78 -6.43 -7.84
CA LEU A 112 6.98 -5.54 -8.67
C LEU A 112 7.41 -5.52 -10.15
N HIS A 113 8.61 -6.02 -10.50
CA HIS A 113 9.13 -5.95 -11.87
C HIS A 113 8.18 -6.58 -12.90
N SER A 114 7.45 -7.62 -12.50
CA SER A 114 6.48 -8.32 -13.36
C SER A 114 5.29 -7.47 -13.83
N ILE A 115 4.99 -6.35 -13.16
CA ILE A 115 3.93 -5.41 -13.55
C ILE A 115 4.44 -4.07 -14.03
N LEU A 116 5.70 -3.72 -13.75
CA LEU A 116 6.36 -2.48 -14.16
C LEU A 116 6.73 -2.49 -15.67
N THR A 117 5.74 -2.73 -16.51
CA THR A 117 5.81 -2.58 -17.97
C THR A 117 6.07 -1.12 -18.34
N GLN A 118 6.56 -0.86 -19.56
CA GLN A 118 6.73 0.51 -20.06
C GLN A 118 5.42 1.31 -19.96
N ALA A 119 4.30 0.71 -20.36
CA ALA A 119 2.98 1.34 -20.29
C ALA A 119 2.58 1.73 -18.87
N LEU A 120 2.83 0.88 -17.86
CA LEU A 120 2.55 1.23 -16.47
C LEU A 120 3.50 2.32 -15.97
N LYS A 121 4.80 2.23 -16.29
CA LYS A 121 5.77 3.28 -15.95
C LYS A 121 5.35 4.63 -16.51
N ASP A 122 4.94 4.68 -17.78
CA ASP A 122 4.46 5.90 -18.42
C ASP A 122 3.20 6.42 -17.72
N LYS A 123 2.21 5.55 -17.43
CA LYS A 123 1.01 5.96 -16.66
C LYS A 123 1.36 6.57 -15.32
N ILE A 124 2.29 5.97 -14.59
CA ILE A 124 2.71 6.44 -13.28
C ILE A 124 3.44 7.79 -13.41
N LEU A 125 4.36 7.95 -14.38
CA LEU A 125 5.10 9.19 -14.63
C LEU A 125 4.20 10.35 -15.09
N TYR A 126 3.14 10.06 -15.84
CA TYR A 126 2.21 11.05 -16.40
C TYR A 126 0.88 11.15 -15.64
N SER A 127 0.75 10.50 -14.48
CA SER A 127 -0.49 10.54 -13.69
C SER A 127 -0.82 11.98 -13.27
N PRO A 128 -2.11 12.41 -13.38
CA PRO A 128 -2.51 13.74 -12.97
C PRO A 128 -2.26 13.92 -11.47
N LYS A 129 -1.68 15.06 -11.13
CA LYS A 129 -1.35 15.42 -9.75
C LYS A 129 -2.64 15.53 -8.94
N ALA A 130 -2.63 15.01 -7.71
CA ALA A 130 -3.57 15.46 -6.69
C ALA A 130 -3.28 16.95 -6.44
N ASN A 131 -4.26 17.79 -6.76
CA ASN A 131 -4.26 19.21 -6.37
C ASN A 131 -4.39 19.34 -4.86
#